data_AF-A0A4Q3V794-F1
#
_entry.id   AF-A0A4Q3V794-F1
#
_cell.length_a   1.000
_cell.length_b   1.000
_cell.length_c   1.000
_cell.angle_alpha   90.00
_cell.angle_beta   90.00
_cell.angle_gamma   90.00
#
_symmetry.space_group_name_H-M   'P 1'
#
loop_
_entity.id
_entity.type
_entity.pdbx_description
1 polymer ?
#
loop_
_entity_poly.entity_id
_entity_poly.type
_entity_poly.pdbx_seq_one_letter_code
_entity_poly.pdbx_strand_id
1 'polypeptide(L)' 'MPAHPILRTTYRRDALTLEIVFATGKLHSFADVPQDVAEAMNRSSAKGQFFEHRLRGRFAVTIREASAAISLPHGSAQLI' A
#
# COMPACT_ATOMS: atom_id res chain seq x y z
N MET A 1 -1.32 6.82 20.33
CA MET A 1 -1.27 6.98 18.86
C MET A 1 -1.33 5.58 18.25
N PRO A 2 -2.35 5.15 17.51
CA PRO A 2 -2.27 3.88 16.83
C PRO A 2 -1.36 4.09 15.62
N ALA A 3 -0.06 3.85 15.82
CA ALA A 3 0.90 3.74 14.74
C ALA A 3 0.51 2.53 13.92
N HIS A 4 -0.24 2.73 12.83
CA HIS A 4 -0.44 1.71 11.83
C HIS A 4 0.93 1.51 11.16
N PRO A 5 1.66 0.42 11.46
CA PRO A 5 3.01 0.28 10.94
C PRO A 5 2.86 0.02 9.44
N ILE A 6 3.27 0.99 8.63
CA ILE A 6 3.29 0.85 7.18
C ILE A 6 4.55 0.06 6.84
N LEU A 7 4.38 -1.14 6.28
CA LEU A 7 5.50 -1.97 5.85
C LEU A 7 6.07 -1.48 4.52
N ARG A 8 5.16 -1.18 3.57
CA ARG A 8 5.55 -0.85 2.20
C ARG A 8 4.53 0.03 1.53
N THR A 9 5.01 0.94 0.70
CA THR A 9 4.21 1.79 -0.18
C THR A 9 4.68 1.61 -1.61
N THR A 10 3.78 1.27 -2.52
CA THR A 10 4.04 1.12 -3.95
C THR A 10 3.15 2.10 -4.71
N TYR A 11 3.72 2.87 -5.63
CA TYR A 11 2.95 3.78 -6.46
C TYR A 11 3.04 3.39 -7.93
N ARG A 12 1.88 3.24 -8.59
CA ARG A 12 1.76 2.98 -10.02
C ARG A 12 1.29 4.25 -10.72
N ARG A 13 2.22 4.91 -11.42
CA ARG A 13 1.94 6.13 -12.21
C ARG A 13 0.92 5.88 -13.32
N ASP A 14 0.99 4.72 -13.97
CA ASP A 14 0.14 4.35 -15.10
C ASP A 14 -1.36 4.31 -14.73
N ALA A 15 -1.65 3.83 -13.51
CA ALA A 15 -3.01 3.73 -12.98
C ALA A 15 -3.36 4.86 -11.98
N LEU A 16 -2.43 5.78 -11.70
CA LEU A 16 -2.52 6.75 -10.60
C LEU A 16 -2.91 6.10 -9.27
N THR A 17 -2.38 4.91 -9.01
CA THR A 17 -2.77 4.09 -7.85
C THR A 17 -1.66 4.04 -6.83
N LEU A 18 -1.99 4.37 -5.58
CA LEU A 18 -1.11 4.21 -4.42
C LEU A 18 -1.53 3.01 -3.59
N GLU A 19 -0.63 2.05 -3.48
CA GLU A 19 -0.82 0.81 -2.72
C GLU A 19 -0.02 0.88 -1.42
N ILE A 20 -0.70 0.65 -0.30
CA ILE A 20 -0.11 0.72 1.04
C ILE A 20 -0.33 -0.62 1.73
N VAL A 21 0.77 -1.30 2.06
CA VAL A 21 0.79 -2.53 2.83
C VAL A 21 1.00 -2.19 4.29
N PHE A 22 0.04 -2.56 5.13
CA PHE A 22 0.12 -2.42 6.56
C PHE A 22 0.70 -3.69 7.20
N ALA A 23 1.36 -3.55 8.36
CA ALA A 23 1.88 -4.66 9.15
C ALA A 23 0.80 -5.63 9.65
N THR A 24 -0.46 -5.21 9.59
CA THR A 24 -1.63 -6.06 9.86
C THR A 24 -1.95 -7.02 8.71
N GLY A 25 -1.21 -6.99 7.59
CA GLY A 25 -1.48 -7.82 6.41
C GLY A 25 -2.58 -7.27 5.48
N LYS A 26 -3.01 -6.02 5.69
CA LYS A 26 -4.01 -5.36 4.84
C LYS A 26 -3.32 -4.52 3.75
N LEU A 27 -3.85 -4.61 2.54
CA LEU A 27 -3.46 -3.79 1.39
C LEU A 27 -4.55 -2.74 1.15
N HIS A 28 -4.20 -1.47 1.30
CA HIS A 28 -5.09 -0.38 0.93
C HIS A 28 -4.64 0.17 -0.42
N SER A 29 -5.51 0.07 -1.41
CA SER A 29 -5.32 0.66 -2.72
C SER A 29 -6.10 1.97 -2.81
N PHE A 30 -5.40 3.06 -3.08
CA PHE A 30 -6.00 4.37 -3.32
C PHE A 30 -5.90 4.66 -4.81
N ALA A 31 -7.05 4.82 -5.46
CA ALA A 31 -7.11 5.22 -6.86
C ALA A 31 -7.13 6.76 -6.98
N ASP A 32 -6.79 7.27 -8.16
CA ASP A 32 -6.80 8.70 -8.49
C ASP A 32 -5.86 9.54 -7.60
N VAL A 33 -4.75 8.95 -7.18
CA VAL A 33 -3.74 9.63 -6.35
C VAL A 33 -2.72 10.31 -7.26
N PRO A 34 -2.59 11.65 -7.21
CA PRO A 34 -1.56 12.35 -7.97
C PRO A 34 -0.16 11.94 -7.54
N GLN A 35 0.79 11.95 -8.47
CA GLN A 35 2.17 11.57 -8.20
C GLN A 35 2.79 12.42 -7.08
N ASP A 36 2.49 13.72 -7.04
CA ASP A 36 2.99 14.63 -6.01
C ASP A 36 2.58 14.19 -4.58
N VAL A 37 1.37 13.66 -4.43
CA VAL A 37 0.86 13.12 -3.16
C VAL A 37 1.59 11.84 -2.78
N ALA A 38 1.85 10.96 -3.75
CA ALA A 38 2.59 9.72 -3.53
C ALA A 38 4.07 9.99 -3.15
N GLU A 39 4.70 10.96 -3.80
CA GLU A 39 6.06 11.39 -3.46
C GLU A 39 6.13 12.02 -2.07
N ALA A 40 5.19 12.90 -1.72
CA ALA A 40 5.09 13.47 -0.38
C ALA A 40 4.90 12.37 0.68
N MET A 41 4.11 11.34 0.39
CA MET A 41 3.93 10.19 1.28
C MET A 41 5.20 9.35 1.42
N ASN A 42 5.98 9.20 0.35
CA ASN A 42 7.23 8.46 0.40
C ASN A 42 8.31 9.19 1.20
N ARG A 43 8.41 10.52 1.03
CA ARG A 43 9.40 11.39 1.71
C ARG A 43 9.06 11.67 3.17
N SER A 44 7.79 11.61 3.56
CA SER A 44 7.40 11.88 4.94
C SER A 44 7.79 10.73 5.87
N SER A 45 8.55 11.02 6.93
CA SER A 45 8.83 10.05 8.01
C SER A 45 7.59 9.81 8.89
N ALA A 46 6.62 10.73 8.89
CA ALA A 46 5.38 10.64 9.65
C ALA A 46 4.20 10.15 8.78
N LYS A 47 4.42 9.03 8.07
CA LYS A 47 3.47 8.46 7.09
C LYS A 47 2.06 8.24 7.66
N GLY A 48 1.96 7.90 8.95
CA GLY A 48 0.67 7.70 9.64
C GLY A 48 -0.14 8.99 9.80
N GLN A 49 0.49 10.12 10.14
CA GLN A 49 -0.21 11.40 10.29
C GLN A 49 -0.63 11.95 8.92
N PHE A 50 0.22 11.79 7.90
CA PHE A 50 -0.09 12.19 6.53
C PHE A 50 -1.27 11.40 5.95
N PHE A 51 -1.32 10.09 6.21
CA PHE A 51 -2.45 9.25 5.83
C PHE A 51 -3.77 9.72 6.45
N GLU A 52 -3.75 10.01 7.75
CA GLU A 52 -4.95 10.40 8.50
C GLU A 52 -5.49 11.77 8.07
N HIS A 53 -4.62 12.71 7.71
CA HIS A 53 -5.02 14.08 7.33
C HIS A 53 -5.25 14.29 5.83
N ARG A 54 -4.54 13.57 4.94
CA ARG A 54 -4.63 13.80 3.49
C ARG A 54 -5.26 12.67 2.70
N LEU A 55 -5.24 11.42 3.16
CA LEU A 55 -5.82 10.29 2.43
C LEU A 55 -7.21 9.89 2.95
N ARG A 56 -7.39 9.87 4.28
CA ARG A 56 -8.65 9.42 4.89
C ARG A 56 -9.80 10.36 4.52
N GLY A 57 -10.75 9.87 3.71
CA GLY A 57 -11.94 10.60 3.30
C GLY A 57 -11.79 11.49 2.06
N ARG A 58 -10.60 11.58 1.47
CA ARG A 58 -10.33 12.42 0.29
C ARG A 58 -10.17 11.64 -1.01
N PHE A 59 -9.78 10.38 -0.93
CA PHE A 59 -9.61 9.49 -2.07
C PHE A 59 -10.40 8.21 -1.86
N ALA A 60 -10.90 7.65 -2.96
CA ALA A 60 -11.56 6.35 -2.94
C ALA A 60 -10.54 5.28 -2.53
N VAL A 61 -10.81 4.62 -1.40
CA VAL A 61 -9.97 3.55 -0.87
C VAL A 61 -10.64 2.21 -1.10
N THR A 62 -9.93 1.31 -1.75
CA THR A 62 -10.29 -0.10 -1.82
C THR A 62 -9.40 -0.86 -0.86
N ILE A 63 -10.01 -1.41 0.19
CA ILE A 63 -9.32 -2.28 1.13
C ILE A 63 -9.37 -3.69 0.55
N ARG A 64 -8.19 -4.26 0.33
CA ARG A 64 -8.04 -5.66 -0.03
C ARG A 64 -7.22 -6.31 1.08
N GLU A 65 -7.58 -7.53 1.44
CA GLU A 65 -6.62 -8.34 2.20
C GLU A 65 -5.41 -8.53 1.29
N ALA A 66 -4.19 -8.39 1.83
CA ALA A 66 -3.01 -8.77 1.07
C ALA A 66 -3.05 -10.29 0.98
N SER A 67 -3.86 -10.80 0.05
CA SER A 67 -3.89 -12.20 -0.31
C SER A 67 -2.44 -12.59 -0.59
N ALA A 68 -2.06 -13.76 -0.10
CA ALA A 68 -0.74 -14.37 -0.15
C ALA A 68 -0.22 -14.63 -1.58
N ALA A 69 -0.37 -13.66 -2.48
CA ALA A 69 0.31 -13.52 -3.76
C ALA A 69 1.73 -12.93 -3.58
N ILE A 70 2.32 -13.06 -2.40
CA ILE A 70 3.69 -13.56 -2.35
C ILE A 70 3.59 -15.06 -2.65
N SER A 71 3.21 -15.40 -3.88
CA SER A 71 3.49 -16.71 -4.41
C SER A 71 5.01 -16.83 -4.39
N LEU A 72 5.52 -17.51 -3.36
CA LEU A 72 6.65 -18.39 -3.60
C LEU A 72 6.29 -19.19 -4.86
N PRO A 73 7.13 -19.22 -5.92
CA PRO A 73 7.04 -20.32 -6.84
C PRO A 73 7.36 -21.57 -6.01
N HIS A 74 6.35 -22.26 -5.49
CA HIS A 74 6.50 -23.67 -5.16
C HIS A 74 6.50 -24.46 -6.47
N GLY A 75 7.47 -24.13 -7.32
CA GLY A 75 7.91 -24.93 -8.45
C GLY A 75 9.22 -25.59 -8.04
N SER A 76 9.20 -26.36 -6.95
CA SER A 76 10.21 -27.39 -6.76
C SER A 76 9.68 -28.61 -7.48
N ALA A 77 10.37 -28.92 -8.57
CA ALA A 77 10.10 -30.02 -9.46
C ALA A 77 9.80 -31.33 -8.71
N GLN A 78 8.83 -32.04 -9.27
CA GLN A 78 8.50 -33.43 -9.03
C GLN A 78 9.79 -34.28 -9.02
N LEU A 79 10.23 -34.75 -7.85
CA LEU A 79 10.80 -36.10 -7.69
C LEU A 79 9.56 -37.00 -7.55
N ILE A 80 9.36 -38.10 -8.25
CA ILE A 80 10.26 -39.15 -8.77
C ILE A 80 9.49 -39.91 -9.85
#